data_AF-A0A5Q3HCA4-F1
#
_entry.id   AF-A0A5Q3HCA4-F1
#
_cell.length_a   1.000
_cell.length_b   1.000
_cell.length_c   1.000
_cell.angle_alpha   90.00
_cell.angle_beta   90.00
_cell.angle_gamma   90.00
#
_symmetry.space_group_name_H-M   'P 1'
#
loop_
_entity.id
_entity.type
_entity.pdbx_description
1 polymer ?
#
loop_
_entity_poly.entity_id
_entity_poly.type
_entity_poly.pdbx_seq_one_letter_code
_entity_poly.pdbx_strand_id
1 'polypeptide(L)'
;MSDLASESEVNPQATPAAAEPAARKRPKPGERRVQILQALATMLEQPGAERITTSALAARLDVSEAALYRHFASKAQMFEGLIEFIEQSVFTLINQIGEREPDHAVRTRKLVIMILQFAEKNPGMTRVMVGDALVFENDRLQERMNQFFDKLESSLKQSLRDAAAASGAATPTVDAQVRASVIVAFMVGRLQRFARSGFKRLPSEHLEASLANLLG
;
A
#
# COMPACT_ATOMS: atom_id res chain seq x y z
N MET A 1 -12.32 21.41 -81.33
CA MET A 1 -12.10 22.37 -80.24
C MET A 1 -13.40 22.51 -79.49
N SER A 2 -13.35 22.30 -78.17
CA SER A 2 -14.32 22.70 -77.14
C SER A 2 -15.65 21.92 -77.15
N ASP A 3 -15.79 20.93 -76.26
CA ASP A 3 -16.20 21.02 -74.83
C ASP A 3 -17.72 20.89 -74.70
N LEU A 4 -18.18 19.80 -74.09
CA LEU A 4 -19.18 19.80 -73.03
C LEU A 4 -19.31 18.40 -72.41
N ALA A 5 -19.46 18.40 -71.09
CA ALA A 5 -19.20 17.33 -70.14
C ALA A 5 -20.39 16.39 -69.86
N SER A 6 -20.16 15.49 -68.88
CA SER A 6 -21.10 14.63 -68.12
C SER A 6 -21.47 13.30 -68.81
N GLU A 7 -21.42 12.12 -68.17
CA GLU A 7 -21.70 11.76 -66.77
C GLU A 7 -20.80 10.60 -66.32
N SER A 8 -20.18 10.73 -65.14
CA SER A 8 -19.58 9.63 -64.39
C SER A 8 -20.58 9.14 -63.35
N GLU A 9 -21.16 7.96 -63.55
CA GLU A 9 -21.97 7.27 -62.55
C GLU A 9 -21.13 6.92 -61.32
N VAL A 10 -21.40 7.66 -60.25
CA VAL A 10 -20.96 7.38 -58.89
C VAL A 10 -21.77 6.20 -58.37
N ASN A 11 -21.12 5.07 -58.09
CA ASN A 11 -21.69 3.98 -57.30
C ASN A 11 -21.51 4.28 -55.80
N PRO A 12 -22.55 4.62 -55.03
CA PRO A 12 -22.41 4.91 -53.61
C PRO A 12 -22.86 3.71 -52.76
N GLN A 13 -22.06 3.41 -51.74
CA GLN A 13 -22.39 2.69 -50.50
C GLN A 13 -22.13 1.17 -50.48
N ALA A 14 -20.85 0.81 -50.35
CA ALA A 14 -20.46 -0.28 -49.48
C ALA A 14 -20.28 0.28 -48.05
N THR A 15 -21.27 0.05 -47.19
CA THR A 15 -21.23 0.37 -45.77
C THR A 15 -20.15 -0.49 -45.09
N PRO A 16 -19.13 0.08 -44.41
CA PRO A 16 -18.25 -0.74 -43.60
C PRO A 16 -19.03 -1.24 -42.38
N ALA A 17 -19.14 -2.57 -42.27
CA ALA A 17 -19.76 -3.25 -41.15
C ALA A 17 -19.17 -2.76 -39.82
N ALA A 18 -20.04 -2.33 -38.92
CA ALA A 18 -19.69 -1.97 -37.55
C ALA A 18 -19.01 -3.17 -36.89
N ALA A 19 -17.75 -2.98 -36.47
CA ALA A 19 -17.02 -3.96 -35.69
C ALA A 19 -17.75 -4.18 -34.36
N GLU A 20 -18.19 -5.41 -34.12
CA GLU A 20 -18.75 -5.83 -32.83
C GLU A 20 -17.74 -5.56 -31.70
N PRO A 21 -18.17 -5.02 -30.55
CA PRO A 21 -17.27 -4.83 -29.41
C PRO A 21 -16.82 -6.19 -28.89
N ALA A 22 -15.52 -6.48 -29.04
CA ALA A 22 -14.89 -7.68 -28.53
C ALA A 22 -15.28 -7.90 -27.06
N ALA A 23 -15.96 -9.02 -26.79
CA ALA A 23 -16.43 -9.40 -25.46
C ALA A 23 -15.25 -9.42 -24.48
N ARG A 24 -15.17 -8.41 -23.61
CA ARG A 24 -14.15 -8.31 -22.55
C ARG A 24 -14.23 -9.60 -21.71
N LYS A 25 -13.19 -10.45 -21.82
CA LYS A 25 -13.08 -11.70 -21.05
C LYS A 25 -13.28 -11.38 -19.56
N ARG A 26 -14.24 -12.06 -18.93
CA ARG A 26 -14.50 -11.93 -17.49
C ARG A 26 -13.21 -12.32 -16.72
N PRO A 27 -12.70 -11.47 -15.83
CA PRO A 27 -11.57 -11.81 -14.97
C PRO A 27 -11.88 -13.06 -14.14
N LYS A 28 -10.86 -13.88 -13.84
CA LYS A 28 -11.05 -15.07 -13.01
C LYS A 28 -11.51 -14.67 -11.59
N PRO A 29 -12.29 -15.51 -10.88
CA PRO A 29 -12.62 -15.28 -9.48
C PRO A 29 -11.32 -15.13 -8.66
N GLY A 30 -11.12 -13.97 -8.01
CA GLY A 30 -9.88 -13.63 -7.30
C GLY A 30 -9.12 -12.47 -7.94
N GLU A 31 -8.91 -12.49 -9.26
CA GLU A 31 -8.27 -11.38 -9.99
C GLU A 31 -9.07 -10.09 -9.80
N ARG A 32 -10.41 -10.18 -9.78
CA ARG A 32 -11.27 -9.02 -9.56
C ARG A 32 -11.14 -8.45 -8.14
N ARG A 33 -10.95 -9.30 -7.11
CA ARG A 33 -10.75 -8.86 -5.72
C ARG A 33 -9.48 -8.01 -5.62
N VAL A 34 -8.39 -8.49 -6.24
CA VAL A 34 -7.11 -7.77 -6.28
C VAL A 34 -7.23 -6.44 -7.03
N GLN A 35 -7.90 -6.43 -8.20
CA GLN A 35 -8.15 -5.18 -8.95
C GLN A 35 -8.89 -4.13 -8.12
N ILE A 36 -9.89 -4.55 -7.33
CA ILE A 36 -10.63 -3.65 -6.45
C ILE A 36 -9.71 -3.07 -5.37
N LEU A 37 -8.91 -3.90 -4.71
CA LEU A 37 -7.96 -3.43 -3.68
C LEU A 37 -6.90 -2.50 -4.26
N GLN A 38 -6.41 -2.79 -5.46
CA GLN A 38 -5.43 -1.95 -6.13
C GLN A 38 -6.03 -0.59 -6.51
N ALA A 39 -7.26 -0.57 -7.05
CA ALA A 39 -7.96 0.68 -7.32
C ALA A 39 -8.23 1.48 -6.04
N LEU A 40 -8.61 0.83 -4.94
CA LEU A 40 -8.76 1.46 -3.63
C LEU A 40 -7.44 2.10 -3.17
N ALA A 41 -6.33 1.36 -3.23
CA ALA A 41 -5.01 1.87 -2.87
C ALA A 41 -4.61 3.08 -3.73
N THR A 42 -4.80 3.02 -5.06
CA THR A 42 -4.48 4.15 -5.96
C THR A 42 -5.38 5.36 -5.72
N MET A 43 -6.64 5.18 -5.31
CA MET A 43 -7.49 6.32 -4.93
C MET A 43 -6.98 7.00 -3.65
N LEU A 44 -6.45 6.23 -2.70
CA LEU A 44 -5.89 6.77 -1.46
C LEU A 44 -4.58 7.54 -1.68
N GLU A 45 -3.85 7.29 -2.77
CA GLU A 45 -2.63 8.02 -3.16
C GLU A 45 -2.89 9.46 -3.61
N GLN A 46 -4.13 9.86 -3.86
CA GLN A 46 -4.41 11.22 -4.32
C GLN A 46 -4.27 12.22 -3.15
N PRO A 47 -3.43 13.26 -3.28
CA PRO A 47 -3.29 14.28 -2.25
C PRO A 47 -4.64 14.97 -1.98
N GLY A 48 -5.02 15.09 -0.72
CA GLY A 48 -6.31 15.66 -0.35
C GLY A 48 -7.50 14.77 -0.73
N ALA A 49 -7.29 13.50 -1.10
CA ALA A 49 -8.41 12.58 -1.28
C ALA A 49 -9.21 12.52 0.01
N GLU A 50 -10.45 13.00 -0.13
CA GLU A 50 -11.52 12.89 0.84
C GLU A 50 -11.88 11.42 1.07
N ARG A 51 -12.91 11.20 1.89
CA ARG A 51 -13.52 9.89 2.13
C ARG A 51 -13.79 9.16 0.80
N ILE A 52 -13.20 7.99 0.63
CA ILE A 52 -13.46 7.15 -0.55
C ILE A 52 -14.91 6.65 -0.52
N THR A 53 -15.70 6.91 -1.56
CA THR A 53 -17.06 6.35 -1.69
C THR A 53 -17.04 5.08 -2.54
N THR A 54 -17.98 4.16 -2.29
CA THR A 54 -18.15 2.95 -3.13
C THR A 54 -18.56 3.31 -4.55
N SER A 55 -19.34 4.39 -4.71
CA SER A 55 -19.71 4.94 -6.03
C SER A 55 -18.48 5.40 -6.83
N ALA A 56 -17.57 6.16 -6.21
CA ALA A 56 -16.35 6.63 -6.86
C ALA A 56 -15.41 5.46 -7.20
N LEU A 57 -15.30 4.47 -6.31
CA LEU A 57 -14.51 3.26 -6.56
C LEU A 57 -15.08 2.44 -7.73
N ALA A 58 -16.41 2.28 -7.78
CA ALA A 58 -17.09 1.57 -8.85
C ALA A 58 -16.91 2.28 -10.20
N ALA A 59 -17.07 3.60 -10.22
CA ALA A 59 -16.84 4.44 -11.39
C ALA A 59 -15.40 4.32 -11.91
N ARG A 60 -14.40 4.34 -11.02
CA ARG A 60 -12.98 4.17 -11.40
C ARG A 60 -12.67 2.80 -12.01
N LEU A 61 -13.48 1.79 -11.68
CA LEU A 61 -13.35 0.41 -12.14
C LEU A 61 -14.28 0.06 -13.32
N ASP A 62 -15.02 1.04 -13.85
CA ASP A 62 -16.01 0.88 -14.93
C ASP A 62 -17.05 -0.23 -14.62
N VAL A 63 -17.57 -0.24 -13.39
CA VAL A 63 -18.60 -1.21 -12.94
C VAL A 63 -19.65 -0.57 -12.05
N SER A 64 -20.75 -1.29 -11.81
CA SER A 64 -21.75 -0.91 -10.82
C SER A 64 -21.29 -1.17 -9.38
N GLU A 65 -21.83 -0.43 -8.41
CA GLU A 65 -21.58 -0.70 -6.99
C GLU A 65 -22.00 -2.11 -6.58
N ALA A 66 -23.11 -2.60 -7.12
CA ALA A 66 -23.56 -3.98 -6.93
C ALA A 66 -22.51 -5.01 -7.39
N ALA A 67 -21.68 -4.68 -8.39
CA ALA A 67 -20.58 -5.55 -8.81
C ALA A 67 -19.45 -5.62 -7.79
N LEU A 68 -19.17 -4.52 -7.07
CA LEU A 68 -18.21 -4.53 -5.96
C LEU A 68 -18.71 -5.43 -4.83
N TYR A 69 -20.00 -5.33 -4.50
CA TYR A 69 -20.60 -6.09 -3.40
C TYR A 69 -20.66 -7.61 -3.63
N ARG A 70 -20.51 -8.07 -4.88
CA ARG A 70 -20.32 -9.50 -5.18
C ARG A 70 -18.97 -10.05 -4.69
N HIS A 71 -17.98 -9.18 -4.50
CA HIS A 71 -16.63 -9.57 -4.06
C HIS A 71 -16.34 -9.20 -2.61
N PHE A 72 -17.00 -8.17 -2.09
CA PHE A 72 -16.85 -7.71 -0.71
C PHE A 72 -18.22 -7.41 -0.12
N ALA A 73 -18.57 -8.03 1.01
CA ALA A 73 -19.88 -7.83 1.64
C ALA A 73 -20.13 -6.37 2.11
N SER A 74 -19.07 -5.58 2.29
CA SER A 74 -19.15 -4.18 2.71
C SER A 74 -17.90 -3.41 2.30
N LYS A 75 -17.97 -2.07 2.39
CA LYS A 75 -16.79 -1.21 2.24
C LYS A 75 -15.72 -1.52 3.31
N ALA A 76 -16.12 -1.82 4.55
CA ALA A 76 -15.19 -2.23 5.60
C ALA A 76 -14.41 -3.50 5.22
N GLN A 77 -15.06 -4.47 4.57
CA GLN A 77 -14.38 -5.67 4.05
C GLN A 77 -13.34 -5.36 2.95
N MET A 78 -13.53 -4.29 2.17
CA MET A 78 -12.53 -3.84 1.19
C MET A 78 -11.28 -3.31 1.91
N PHE A 79 -11.46 -2.48 2.94
CA PHE A 79 -10.34 -2.00 3.77
C PHE A 79 -9.67 -3.13 4.54
N GLU A 80 -10.42 -4.10 5.08
CA GLU A 80 -9.84 -5.29 5.70
C GLU A 80 -8.97 -6.09 4.73
N GLY A 81 -9.42 -6.26 3.48
CA GLY A 81 -8.62 -6.91 2.45
C GLY A 81 -7.34 -6.14 2.12
N LEU A 82 -7.39 -4.80 2.13
CA LEU A 82 -6.20 -3.97 1.92
C LEU A 82 -5.24 -4.04 3.11
N ILE A 83 -5.75 -4.00 4.34
CA ILE A 83 -4.99 -4.19 5.57
C ILE A 83 -4.32 -5.57 5.58
N GLU A 84 -5.08 -6.62 5.26
CA GLU A 84 -4.57 -7.99 5.15
C GLU A 84 -3.40 -8.08 4.15
N PHE A 85 -3.53 -7.42 2.99
CA PHE A 85 -2.47 -7.35 2.00
C PHE A 85 -1.21 -6.63 2.53
N ILE A 86 -1.38 -5.52 3.25
CA ILE A 86 -0.27 -4.78 3.88
C ILE A 86 0.45 -5.66 4.90
N GLU A 87 -0.31 -6.28 5.81
CA GLU A 87 0.20 -7.20 6.83
C GLU A 87 1.01 -8.34 6.19
N GLN A 88 0.42 -9.05 5.23
CA GLN A 88 1.06 -10.16 4.54
C GLN A 88 2.34 -9.72 3.82
N SER A 89 2.31 -8.61 3.09
CA SER A 89 3.46 -8.08 2.35
C SER A 89 4.61 -7.73 3.29
N VAL A 90 4.31 -7.00 4.36
CA VAL A 90 5.32 -6.57 5.33
C VAL A 90 5.89 -7.76 6.10
N PHE A 91 5.06 -8.62 6.69
CA PHE A 91 5.56 -9.73 7.51
C PHE A 91 6.29 -10.79 6.68
N THR A 92 5.92 -10.98 5.42
CA THR A 92 6.70 -11.81 4.49
C THR A 92 8.12 -11.27 4.34
N LEU A 93 8.27 -9.95 4.13
CA LEU A 93 9.59 -9.31 4.00
C LEU A 93 10.38 -9.34 5.31
N ILE A 94 9.73 -9.14 6.46
CA ILE A 94 10.35 -9.26 7.79
C ILE A 94 10.93 -10.65 7.98
N ASN A 95 10.15 -11.70 7.67
CA ASN A 95 10.59 -13.09 7.81
C ASN A 95 11.77 -13.39 6.88
N GLN A 96 11.71 -12.96 5.61
CA GLN A 96 12.81 -13.13 4.65
C GLN A 96 14.10 -12.43 5.11
N ILE A 97 14.01 -11.24 5.70
CA ILE A 97 15.18 -10.54 6.26
C ILE A 97 15.71 -11.30 7.48
N GLY A 98 14.82 -11.82 8.33
CA GLY A 98 15.19 -12.63 9.50
C GLY A 98 15.93 -13.91 9.15
N GLU A 99 15.54 -14.59 8.06
CA GLU A 99 16.18 -15.81 7.58
C GLU A 99 17.54 -15.57 6.91
N ARG A 100 17.70 -14.45 6.21
CA ARG A 100 18.89 -14.17 5.38
C ARG A 100 19.98 -13.39 6.10
N GLU A 101 19.64 -12.64 7.13
CA GLU A 101 20.59 -11.78 7.85
C GLU A 101 20.88 -12.34 9.25
N PRO A 102 22.02 -13.02 9.46
CA PRO A 102 22.39 -13.56 10.76
C PRO A 102 22.79 -12.49 11.77
N ASP A 103 23.30 -11.33 11.33
CA ASP A 103 23.67 -10.25 12.25
C ASP A 103 22.42 -9.48 12.70
N HIS A 104 22.10 -9.57 13.98
CA HIS A 104 20.90 -8.97 14.57
C HIS A 104 20.86 -7.43 14.52
N ALA A 105 22.01 -6.77 14.56
CA ALA A 105 22.09 -5.31 14.44
C ALA A 105 21.84 -4.88 12.98
N VAL A 106 22.48 -5.56 12.03
CA VAL A 106 22.26 -5.34 10.59
C VAL A 106 20.82 -5.67 10.21
N ARG A 107 20.25 -6.74 10.77
CA ARG A 107 18.85 -7.15 10.60
C ARG A 107 17.91 -6.03 11.01
N THR A 108 18.09 -5.47 12.21
CA THR A 108 17.27 -4.35 12.72
C THR A 108 17.32 -3.16 11.75
N ARG A 109 18.52 -2.79 11.28
CA ARG A 109 18.70 -1.72 10.29
C ARG A 109 17.93 -2.00 9.00
N LYS A 110 18.05 -3.21 8.46
CA LYS A 110 17.35 -3.64 7.23
C LYS A 110 15.84 -3.64 7.39
N LEU A 111 15.31 -4.04 8.54
CA LEU A 111 13.87 -4.02 8.83
C LEU A 111 13.31 -2.58 8.77
N VAL A 112 13.98 -1.63 9.43
CA VAL A 112 13.53 -0.22 9.42
C VAL A 112 13.59 0.36 8.01
N ILE A 113 14.68 0.12 7.27
CA ILE A 113 14.83 0.57 5.88
C ILE A 113 13.71 -0.01 5.02
N MET A 114 13.45 -1.31 5.14
CA MET A 114 12.44 -2.00 4.34
C MET A 114 11.05 -1.41 4.56
N ILE A 115 10.63 -1.17 5.81
CA ILE A 115 9.30 -0.62 6.09
C ILE A 115 9.15 0.81 5.54
N LEU A 116 10.16 1.66 5.71
CA LEU A 116 10.12 3.03 5.21
C LEU A 116 10.10 3.06 3.68
N GLN A 117 10.85 2.19 3.02
CA GLN A 117 10.82 2.03 1.56
C GLN A 117 9.50 1.42 1.07
N PHE A 118 8.92 0.47 1.80
CA PHE A 118 7.60 -0.09 1.49
C PHE A 118 6.55 1.03 1.47
N ALA A 119 6.54 1.87 2.49
CA ALA A 119 5.63 3.00 2.56
C ALA A 119 5.85 4.02 1.43
N GLU A 120 7.11 4.37 1.16
CA GLU A 120 7.46 5.30 0.08
C GLU A 120 6.97 4.81 -1.30
N LYS A 121 7.07 3.51 -1.55
CA LYS A 121 6.59 2.88 -2.79
C LYS A 121 5.07 2.69 -2.85
N ASN A 122 4.37 2.76 -1.71
CA ASN A 122 2.94 2.51 -1.60
C ASN A 122 2.25 3.64 -0.80
N PRO A 123 2.11 4.85 -1.37
CA PRO A 123 1.62 6.01 -0.62
C PRO A 123 0.17 5.85 -0.12
N GLY A 124 -0.69 5.20 -0.90
CA GLY A 124 -2.08 4.94 -0.51
C GLY A 124 -2.19 3.96 0.65
N MET A 125 -1.36 2.90 0.63
CA MET A 125 -1.24 1.98 1.76
C MET A 125 -0.68 2.68 3.00
N THR A 126 0.24 3.64 2.81
CA THR A 126 0.77 4.43 3.93
C THR A 126 -0.31 5.21 4.65
N ARG A 127 -1.28 5.81 3.93
CA ARG A 127 -2.44 6.48 4.57
C ARG A 127 -3.30 5.53 5.39
N VAL A 128 -3.42 4.27 4.98
CA VAL A 128 -4.10 3.22 5.76
C VAL A 128 -3.28 2.88 7.00
N MET A 129 -1.97 2.65 6.83
CA MET A 129 -1.07 2.31 7.94
C MET A 129 -1.11 3.36 9.05
N VAL A 130 -1.07 4.64 8.71
CA VAL A 130 -1.09 5.72 9.72
C VAL A 130 -2.49 6.13 10.18
N GLY A 131 -3.54 5.41 9.76
CA GLY A 131 -4.91 5.62 10.20
C GLY A 131 -5.66 6.79 9.54
N ASP A 132 -4.99 7.64 8.75
CA ASP A 132 -5.60 8.78 8.07
C ASP A 132 -6.76 8.38 7.15
N ALA A 133 -6.61 7.25 6.44
CA ALA A 133 -7.66 6.71 5.58
C ALA A 133 -8.83 6.03 6.34
N LEU A 134 -8.69 5.83 7.65
CA LEU A 134 -9.59 5.02 8.47
C LEU A 134 -10.48 5.86 9.39
N VAL A 135 -10.32 7.19 9.42
CA VAL A 135 -11.05 8.10 10.32
C VAL A 135 -12.57 8.03 10.14
N PHE A 136 -13.05 7.77 8.93
CA PHE A 136 -14.48 7.67 8.60
C PHE A 136 -14.97 6.23 8.35
N GLU A 137 -14.13 5.27 8.73
CA GLU A 137 -14.39 3.85 8.57
C GLU A 137 -14.64 3.20 9.95
N ASN A 138 -14.82 1.88 9.99
CA ASN A 138 -15.08 1.19 11.25
C ASN A 138 -13.85 1.22 12.17
N ASP A 139 -14.04 1.55 13.46
CA ASP A 139 -12.96 1.67 14.46
C ASP A 139 -12.06 0.44 14.57
N ARG A 140 -12.62 -0.76 14.33
CA ARG A 140 -11.86 -2.04 14.32
C ARG A 140 -10.71 -2.05 13.33
N LEU A 141 -10.78 -1.25 12.27
CA LEU A 141 -9.73 -1.15 11.25
C LEU A 141 -8.53 -0.38 11.81
N GLN A 142 -8.77 0.66 12.61
CA GLN A 142 -7.72 1.40 13.31
C GLN A 142 -7.06 0.52 14.36
N GLU A 143 -7.85 -0.23 15.13
CA GLU A 143 -7.34 -1.21 16.09
C GLU A 143 -6.43 -2.24 15.43
N ARG A 144 -6.81 -2.73 14.24
CA ARG A 144 -6.00 -3.68 13.47
C ARG A 144 -4.67 -3.07 13.01
N MET A 145 -4.65 -1.79 12.64
CA MET A 145 -3.38 -1.07 12.33
C MET A 145 -2.51 -0.83 13.56
N ASN A 146 -3.10 -0.58 14.73
CA ASN A 146 -2.35 -0.50 15.98
C ASN A 146 -1.68 -1.86 16.28
N GLN A 147 -2.43 -2.96 16.19
CA GLN A 147 -1.89 -4.32 16.36
C GLN A 147 -0.80 -4.66 15.34
N PHE A 148 -0.87 -4.14 14.12
CA PHE A 148 0.19 -4.27 13.13
C PHE A 148 1.51 -3.63 13.61
N PHE A 149 1.46 -2.42 14.17
CA PHE A 149 2.64 -1.77 14.74
C PHE A 149 3.13 -2.46 16.02
N ASP A 150 2.25 -2.97 16.87
CA ASP A 150 2.64 -3.75 18.06
C ASP A 150 3.43 -5.02 17.69
N LYS A 151 3.00 -5.70 16.62
CA LYS A 151 3.71 -6.86 16.06
C LYS A 151 5.06 -6.46 15.46
N LEU A 152 5.12 -5.34 14.74
CA LEU A 152 6.38 -4.82 14.21
C LEU A 152 7.36 -4.45 15.33
N GLU A 153 6.89 -3.81 16.40
CA GLU A 153 7.68 -3.51 17.59
C GLU A 153 8.21 -4.79 18.22
N SER A 154 7.37 -5.81 18.33
CA SER A 154 7.77 -7.11 18.88
C SER A 154 8.89 -7.77 18.05
N SER A 155 8.80 -7.71 16.71
CA SER A 155 9.87 -8.21 15.82
C SER A 155 11.18 -7.45 16.00
N LEU A 156 11.13 -6.11 16.10
CA LEU A 156 12.30 -5.27 16.36
C LEU A 156 12.90 -5.56 17.74
N LYS A 157 12.06 -5.66 18.78
CA LYS A 157 12.48 -5.98 20.15
C LYS A 157 13.23 -7.30 20.22
N GLN A 158 12.71 -8.34 19.54
CA GLN A 158 13.39 -9.63 19.48
C GLN A 158 14.79 -9.50 18.87
N SER A 159 14.90 -8.84 17.71
CA SER A 159 16.19 -8.66 17.04
C SER A 159 17.17 -7.84 17.89
N LEU A 160 16.71 -6.75 18.52
CA LEU A 160 17.54 -5.91 19.37
C LEU A 160 18.00 -6.64 20.64
N ARG A 161 17.13 -7.46 21.25
CA ARG A 161 17.47 -8.24 22.42
C ARG A 161 18.57 -9.25 22.11
N ASP A 162 18.46 -9.93 20.98
CA ASP A 162 19.45 -10.93 20.56
C ASP A 162 20.80 -10.26 20.25
N ALA A 163 20.78 -9.06 19.63
CA ALA A 163 22.00 -8.25 19.42
C ALA A 163 22.65 -7.80 20.74
N ALA A 164 21.84 -7.31 21.69
CA ALA A 164 22.31 -6.85 22.99
C ALA A 164 22.86 -8.01 23.85
N ALA A 165 22.26 -9.19 23.76
CA ALA A 165 22.77 -10.39 24.43
C ALA A 165 24.14 -10.81 23.85
N ALA A 166 24.30 -10.76 22.53
CA ALA A 166 25.56 -11.08 21.86
C ALA A 166 26.70 -10.10 22.19
N SER A 167 26.38 -8.83 22.50
CA SER A 167 27.37 -7.82 22.92
C SER A 167 27.64 -7.79 24.43
N GLY A 168 26.99 -8.67 25.22
CA GLY A 168 27.20 -8.75 26.67
C GLY A 168 26.53 -7.63 27.47
N ALA A 169 25.45 -7.04 26.95
CA ALA A 169 24.69 -6.02 27.68
C ALA A 169 24.16 -6.58 29.03
N ALA A 170 24.17 -5.75 30.07
CA ALA A 170 23.68 -6.14 31.40
C ALA A 170 22.15 -6.32 31.44
N THR A 171 21.41 -5.56 30.63
CA THR A 171 19.94 -5.48 30.65
C THR A 171 19.31 -5.63 29.24
N PRO A 172 19.66 -6.69 28.47
CA PRO A 172 19.37 -6.78 27.04
C PRO A 172 17.88 -6.69 26.71
N THR A 173 17.00 -7.21 27.58
CA THR A 173 15.54 -7.14 27.38
C THR A 173 14.98 -5.74 27.57
N VAL A 174 15.42 -5.03 28.62
CA VAL A 174 14.93 -3.67 28.93
C VAL A 174 15.43 -2.68 27.89
N ASP A 175 16.71 -2.78 27.53
CA ASP A 175 17.34 -1.93 26.52
C ASP A 175 16.68 -2.13 25.14
N ALA A 176 16.42 -3.39 24.77
CA ALA A 176 15.72 -3.71 23.52
C ALA A 176 14.28 -3.18 23.49
N GLN A 177 13.55 -3.23 24.61
CA GLN A 177 12.19 -2.71 24.70
C GLN A 177 12.15 -1.21 24.45
N VAL A 178 13.02 -0.44 25.12
CA VAL A 178 13.09 1.01 24.95
C VAL A 178 13.50 1.36 23.52
N ARG A 179 14.55 0.72 22.99
CA ARG A 179 15.02 0.97 21.62
C ARG A 179 13.96 0.63 20.57
N ALA A 180 13.25 -0.49 20.71
CA ALA A 180 12.19 -0.87 19.78
C ALA A 180 11.05 0.17 19.76
N SER A 181 10.60 0.62 20.94
CA SER A 181 9.56 1.65 21.06
C SER A 181 9.97 2.96 20.40
N VAL A 182 11.20 3.43 20.63
CA VAL A 182 11.73 4.65 19.99
C VAL A 182 11.80 4.52 18.47
N ILE A 183 12.25 3.37 17.96
CA ILE A 183 12.33 3.11 16.51
C ILE A 183 10.93 3.11 15.89
N VAL A 184 9.95 2.46 16.52
CA VAL A 184 8.57 2.44 16.01
C VAL A 184 7.97 3.85 16.02
N ALA A 185 8.16 4.62 17.10
CA ALA A 185 7.72 6.01 17.15
C ALA A 185 8.35 6.86 16.04
N PHE A 186 9.66 6.70 15.79
CA PHE A 186 10.34 7.33 14.66
C PHE A 186 9.71 6.95 13.32
N MET A 187 9.48 5.65 13.08
CA MET A 187 8.90 5.15 11.84
C MET A 187 7.49 5.71 11.64
N VAL A 188 6.60 5.58 12.63
CA VAL A 188 5.23 6.12 12.58
C VAL A 188 5.26 7.62 12.28
N GLY A 189 6.14 8.38 12.93
CA GLY A 189 6.30 9.82 12.65
C GLY A 189 6.74 10.11 11.20
N ARG A 190 7.66 9.32 10.63
CA ARG A 190 8.07 9.43 9.22
C ARG A 190 6.92 9.14 8.27
N LEU A 191 6.15 8.08 8.53
CA LEU A 191 5.00 7.70 7.73
C LEU A 191 3.89 8.76 7.78
N GLN A 192 3.60 9.28 8.97
CA GLN A 192 2.60 10.34 9.16
C GLN A 192 3.00 11.62 8.44
N ARG A 193 4.28 12.02 8.55
CA ARG A 193 4.80 13.20 7.85
C ARG A 193 4.72 13.03 6.33
N PHE A 194 5.05 11.85 5.82
CA PHE A 194 4.91 11.53 4.41
C PHE A 194 3.47 11.68 3.93
N ALA A 195 2.51 11.05 4.61
CA ALA A 195 1.09 11.17 4.30
C ALA A 195 0.58 12.63 4.35
N ARG A 196 0.83 13.34 5.47
CA ARG A 196 0.37 14.73 5.68
C ARG A 196 0.99 15.74 4.72
N SER A 197 2.18 15.45 4.19
CA SER A 197 2.84 16.30 3.20
C SER A 197 2.31 16.12 1.77
N GLY A 198 1.30 15.26 1.55
CA GLY A 198 0.88 14.85 0.22
C GLY A 198 1.98 14.08 -0.49
N PHE A 199 2.69 13.22 0.24
CA PHE A 199 3.75 12.34 -0.25
C PHE A 199 5.02 13.05 -0.74
N LYS A 200 5.27 14.28 -0.27
CA LYS A 200 6.44 15.09 -0.65
C LYS A 200 7.65 14.90 0.27
N ARG A 201 7.42 14.62 1.55
CA ARG A 201 8.49 14.38 2.54
C ARG A 201 8.74 12.88 2.65
N LEU A 202 9.71 12.38 1.89
CA LEU A 202 10.01 10.95 1.81
C LEU A 202 10.34 10.36 3.18
N PRO A 203 9.81 9.17 3.53
CA PRO A 203 10.13 8.50 4.79
C PRO A 203 11.64 8.23 4.95
N SER A 204 12.34 8.05 3.82
CA SER A 204 13.78 7.77 3.74
C SER A 204 14.69 9.02 3.84
N GLU A 205 14.13 10.22 4.00
CA GLU A 205 14.92 11.47 4.12
C GLU A 205 15.94 11.39 5.28
N HIS A 206 17.24 11.51 4.98
CA HIS A 206 18.34 11.36 5.95
C HIS A 206 18.35 10.01 6.71
N LEU A 207 17.89 8.93 6.08
CA LEU A 207 17.69 7.65 6.75
C LEU A 207 18.96 7.08 7.36
N GLU A 208 20.06 7.02 6.61
CA GLU A 208 21.31 6.43 7.10
C GLU A 208 21.85 7.15 8.35
N ALA A 209 21.81 8.49 8.33
CA ALA A 209 22.20 9.32 9.48
C ALA A 209 21.22 9.19 10.65
N SER A 210 19.91 9.10 10.38
CA SER A 210 18.90 8.88 11.43
C SER A 210 19.12 7.53 12.11
N LEU A 211 19.38 6.47 11.34
CA LEU A 211 19.65 5.13 11.86
C LEU A 211 20.97 5.07 12.62
N ALA A 212 22.01 5.81 12.19
CA ALA A 212 23.24 5.92 12.96
C ALA A 212 23.02 6.56 14.34
N ASN A 213 22.12 7.55 14.44
CA ASN A 213 21.78 8.16 15.73
C ASN A 213 20.88 7.25 16.61
N LEU A 214 20.03 6.42 16.02
CA LEU A 214 19.09 5.55 16.74
C LEU A 214 19.67 4.19 17.13
N LEU A 215 20.55 3.64 16.30
CA LEU A 215 21.11 2.29 16.42
C LEU A 215 22.62 2.28 16.72
N GLY A 216 23.29 3.44 16.63
CA GLY A 216 24.70 3.58 17.01
C GLY A 216 24.95 3.56 18.50
#